data_AF-A0A259HIW8-F1
#
_entry.id   AF-A0A259HIW8-F1
#
_cell.length_a   1.000
_cell.length_b   1.000
_cell.length_c   1.000
_cell.angle_alpha   90.00
_cell.angle_beta   90.00
_cell.angle_gamma   90.00
#
_symmetry.space_group_name_H-M   'P 1'
#
loop_
_entity.id
_entity.type
_entity.pdbx_description
1 polymer ?
#
loop_
_entity_poly.entity_id
_entity_poly.type
_entity_poly.pdbx_seq_one_letter_code
_entity_poly.pdbx_strand_id
1 'polypeptide(L)'
;MNDLSGSPVIAPVVINRADYRPPEWLVPEIALDFALSLDATRVLATLKVAKNPAGSGTALLRLNGDSIEAKAVTVDGHVHNDWHMDGTDLVIT
;
A
#
# COMPACT_ATOMS: atom_id res chain seq x y z
N MET A 1 34.50 33.02 5.72
CA MET A 1 33.47 32.40 6.57
C MET A 1 32.76 31.39 5.70
N ASN A 2 32.94 30.09 5.95
CA ASN A 2 32.44 29.01 5.08
C ASN A 2 31.04 28.61 5.58
N ASP A 3 29.99 28.89 4.81
CA ASP A 3 28.61 28.51 5.14
C ASP A 3 28.31 27.08 4.65
N LEU A 4 28.60 26.10 5.51
CA LEU A 4 28.16 24.72 5.31
C LEU A 4 26.67 24.58 5.66
N SER A 5 25.77 25.26 4.93
CA SER A 5 24.34 24.97 5.00
C SER A 5 24.02 23.74 4.13
N GLY A 6 24.50 22.57 4.57
CA GLY A 6 24.03 21.30 4.03
C GLY A 6 22.60 21.06 4.52
N SER A 7 21.64 20.91 3.60
CA SER A 7 20.30 20.42 3.94
C SER A 7 20.42 19.14 4.78
N PRO A 8 19.61 18.97 5.84
CA PRO A 8 19.70 17.79 6.68
C PRO A 8 19.50 16.54 5.83
N VAL A 9 20.49 15.65 5.83
CA VAL A 9 20.39 14.35 5.17
C VAL A 9 19.44 13.52 6.03
N ILE A 10 18.22 13.30 5.55
CA ILE A 10 17.29 12.39 6.23
C ILE A 10 17.86 10.98 6.05
N ALA A 11 18.31 10.39 7.16
CA ALA A 11 18.76 9.00 7.14
C ALA A 11 17.60 8.08 6.73
N PRO A 12 17.83 7.05 5.91
CA PRO A 12 16.79 6.10 5.54
C PRO A 12 16.24 5.39 6.78
N VAL A 13 14.95 5.03 6.73
CA VAL A 13 14.31 4.27 7.80
C VAL A 13 15.00 2.91 7.95
N VAL A 14 15.52 2.63 9.15
CA VAL A 14 16.14 1.35 9.47
C VAL A 14 15.05 0.38 9.92
N ILE A 15 14.93 -0.75 9.23
CA ILE A 15 13.98 -1.82 9.56
C ILE A 15 14.74 -2.97 10.22
N ASN A 16 14.39 -3.32 11.47
CA ASN A 16 15.07 -4.38 12.20
C ASN A 16 14.33 -5.71 12.09
N ARG A 17 15.08 -6.81 12.01
CA ARG A 17 14.53 -8.18 12.09
C ARG A 17 13.75 -8.43 13.39
N ALA A 18 14.19 -7.82 14.50
CA ALA A 18 13.54 -7.97 15.81
C ALA A 18 12.14 -7.35 15.87
N ASP A 19 11.84 -6.40 14.96
CA ASP A 19 10.54 -5.71 14.90
C ASP A 19 9.54 -6.41 13.96
N TYR A 20 9.92 -7.55 13.38
CA TYR A 20 9.05 -8.32 12.49
C TYR A 20 7.75 -8.71 13.20
N ARG A 21 6.62 -8.41 12.55
CA ARG A 21 5.29 -8.86 12.92
C ARG A 21 4.64 -9.54 11.72
N PRO A 22 3.88 -10.63 11.91
CA PRO A 22 3.05 -11.18 10.85
C PRO A 22 2.13 -10.09 10.28
N PRO A 23 1.87 -10.08 8.96
CA PRO A 23 0.95 -9.11 8.37
C PRO A 23 -0.47 -9.35 8.87
N GLU A 24 -1.28 -8.30 8.95
CA GLU A 24 -2.67 -8.37 9.43
C GLU A 24 -3.60 -9.10 8.44
N TRP A 25 -3.27 -9.01 7.16
CA TRP A 25 -4.01 -9.61 6.06
C TRP A 25 -3.06 -10.44 5.19
N LEU A 26 -3.57 -11.56 4.70
CA LEU A 26 -2.95 -12.40 3.69
C LEU A 26 -3.60 -12.12 2.34
N VAL A 27 -2.81 -12.24 1.26
CA VAL A 27 -3.28 -12.10 -0.12
C VAL A 27 -2.98 -13.40 -0.88
N PRO A 28 -3.78 -14.47 -0.69
CA PRO A 28 -3.52 -15.77 -1.33
C PRO A 28 -3.64 -15.75 -2.85
N GLU A 29 -4.49 -14.90 -3.42
CA GLU A 29 -4.69 -14.84 -4.88
C GLU A 29 -4.75 -13.39 -5.36
N ILE A 30 -4.19 -13.19 -6.55
CA ILE A 30 -4.14 -11.90 -7.23
C ILE A 30 -4.39 -12.11 -8.72
N ALA A 31 -5.25 -11.27 -9.30
CA ALA A 31 -5.41 -11.13 -10.73
C ALA A 31 -5.12 -9.68 -11.12
N LEU A 32 -4.27 -9.50 -12.12
CA LEU A 32 -3.88 -8.18 -12.63
C LEU A 32 -4.27 -8.06 -14.10
N ASP A 33 -4.96 -6.98 -14.43
CA ASP A 33 -5.25 -6.57 -15.80
C ASP A 33 -4.49 -5.27 -16.09
N PHE A 34 -3.76 -5.24 -17.20
CA PHE A 34 -2.94 -4.11 -17.62
C PHE A 34 -3.46 -3.54 -18.94
N ALA A 35 -4.08 -2.37 -18.86
CA ALA A 35 -4.39 -1.56 -20.02
C ALA A 35 -3.18 -0.68 -20.36
N LEU A 36 -2.31 -1.18 -21.24
CA LEU A 36 -1.07 -0.52 -21.66
C LEU A 36 -1.37 0.71 -22.53
N SER A 37 -0.64 1.80 -22.28
CA SER A 37 -0.68 3.03 -23.06
C SER A 37 0.72 3.66 -23.09
N LEU A 38 0.94 4.55 -24.05
CA LEU A 38 2.20 5.32 -24.14
C LEU A 38 2.33 6.35 -23.01
N ASP A 39 1.20 6.92 -22.56
CA ASP A 39 1.21 8.00 -21.56
C ASP A 39 1.09 7.45 -20.12
N ALA A 40 0.15 6.53 -19.90
CA ALA A 40 -0.10 5.95 -18.59
C ALA A 40 -0.80 4.58 -18.68
N THR A 41 -0.17 3.56 -18.12
CA THR A 41 -0.77 2.23 -17.96
C THR A 41 -1.79 2.25 -16.82
N ARG A 42 -3.01 1.78 -17.08
CA ARG A 42 -4.00 1.52 -16.02
C ARG A 42 -3.92 0.07 -15.60
N VAL A 43 -3.88 -0.17 -14.29
CA VAL A 43 -3.86 -1.51 -13.71
C VAL A 43 -5.13 -1.71 -12.90
N LEU A 44 -5.86 -2.78 -13.21
CA LEU A 44 -6.92 -3.29 -12.34
C LEU A 44 -6.37 -4.48 -11.56
N ALA A 45 -6.28 -4.34 -10.24
CA ALA A 45 -5.85 -5.40 -9.34
C ALA A 45 -7.05 -5.97 -8.57
N THR A 46 -7.35 -7.25 -8.77
CA THR A 46 -8.33 -7.99 -7.98
C THR A 46 -7.60 -8.85 -6.96
N LEU A 47 -7.73 -8.51 -5.69
CA LEU A 47 -7.06 -9.20 -4.58
C LEU A 47 -8.08 -10.08 -3.84
N LYS A 48 -7.77 -11.37 -3.66
CA LYS A 48 -8.44 -12.18 -2.64
C LYS A 48 -7.69 -11.98 -1.34
N VAL A 49 -8.33 -11.38 -0.35
CA VAL A 49 -7.74 -11.12 0.97
C VAL A 49 -8.37 -11.99 2.04
N ALA A 50 -7.56 -12.40 3.00
CA ALA A 50 -8.00 -13.16 4.17
C ALA A 50 -7.36 -12.60 5.43
N LYS A 51 -8.09 -12.58 6.55
CA LYS A 51 -7.50 -12.22 7.85
C LYS A 51 -6.37 -13.20 8.19
N ASN A 52 -5.24 -12.69 8.65
CA ASN A 52 -4.17 -13.55 9.15
C ASN A 52 -4.46 -13.94 10.61
N PRO A 53 -4.61 -15.24 10.95
CA PRO A 53 -4.79 -15.67 12.34
C PRO A 53 -3.62 -15.32 13.27
N ALA A 54 -2.43 -15.06 12.71
CA ALA A 54 -1.25 -14.63 13.46
C ALA A 54 -1.09 -13.10 13.55
N GLY A 55 -2.00 -12.33 12.93
CA GLY A 55 -2.05 -10.87 13.04
C GLY A 55 -2.68 -10.41 14.36
N SER A 56 -2.72 -9.10 14.60
CA SER A 56 -3.41 -8.52 15.76
C SER A 56 -4.94 -8.54 15.61
N GLY A 57 -5.45 -8.76 14.40
CA GLY A 57 -6.89 -8.84 14.11
C GLY A 57 -7.50 -7.48 13.76
N THR A 58 -6.69 -6.48 13.41
CA THR A 58 -7.20 -5.17 12.98
C THR A 58 -8.15 -5.31 11.79
N ALA A 59 -9.20 -4.48 11.73
CA ALA A 59 -10.09 -4.40 10.57
C ALA A 59 -9.40 -3.78 9.35
N LEU A 60 -8.47 -2.87 9.58
CA LEU A 60 -7.84 -2.03 8.56
C LEU A 60 -6.99 -2.83 7.58
N LEU A 61 -7.21 -2.63 6.29
CA LEU A 61 -6.36 -3.17 5.22
C LEU A 61 -5.50 -2.04 4.66
N ARG A 62 -4.18 -2.13 4.86
CA ARG A 62 -3.20 -1.22 4.26
C ARG A 62 -2.49 -1.93 3.11
N LEU A 63 -2.52 -1.32 1.93
CA LEU A 63 -1.85 -1.79 0.73
C LEU A 63 -0.73 -0.80 0.38
N ASN A 64 0.51 -1.28 0.36
CA ASN A 64 1.64 -0.43 0.03
C ASN A 64 1.69 -0.14 -1.46
N GLY A 65 1.97 1.11 -1.81
CA GLY A 65 2.17 1.57 -3.18
C GLY A 65 3.37 2.51 -3.26
N ASP A 66 3.96 2.62 -4.45
CA ASP A 66 4.93 3.65 -4.78
C ASP A 66 4.64 4.17 -6.18
N SER A 67 4.59 5.50 -6.32
CA SER A 67 4.36 6.19 -7.59
C SER A 67 3.10 5.72 -8.35
N ILE A 68 2.09 5.29 -7.59
CA ILE A 68 0.77 4.87 -8.07
C ILE A 68 -0.33 5.56 -7.28
N GLU A 69 -1.49 5.74 -7.90
CA GLU A 69 -2.65 6.39 -7.29
C GLU A 69 -3.89 5.52 -7.50
N ALA A 70 -4.61 5.22 -6.41
CA ALA A 70 -5.87 4.50 -6.49
C ALA A 70 -6.95 5.39 -7.13
N LYS A 71 -7.55 4.92 -8.23
CA LYS A 71 -8.62 5.65 -8.93
C LYS A 71 -10.02 5.24 -8.47
N ALA A 72 -10.17 4.01 -8.00
CA ALA A 72 -11.40 3.47 -7.43
C ALA A 72 -11.06 2.23 -6.60
N VAL A 73 -11.92 1.93 -5.61
CA VAL A 73 -11.86 0.70 -4.82
C VAL A 73 -13.23 0.04 -4.85
N THR A 74 -13.25 -1.26 -5.06
CA THR A 74 -14.44 -2.09 -4.86
C THR A 74 -14.14 -3.19 -3.84
N VAL A 75 -15.11 -3.50 -3.01
CA VAL A 75 -15.06 -4.62 -2.06
C VAL A 75 -16.22 -5.55 -2.39
N ASP A 76 -15.88 -6.82 -2.66
CA ASP A 76 -16.85 -7.85 -3.05
C ASP A 76 -17.81 -7.39 -4.18
N GLY A 77 -17.25 -6.71 -5.18
CA GLY A 77 -17.97 -6.23 -6.37
C GLY A 77 -18.76 -4.92 -6.18
N HIS A 78 -18.75 -4.33 -4.99
CA HIS A 78 -19.47 -3.09 -4.69
C HIS A 78 -18.50 -1.91 -4.55
N VAL A 79 -18.90 -0.74 -5.06
CA VAL A 79 -18.11 0.49 -4.87
C VAL A 79 -17.94 0.75 -3.37
N HIS A 80 -16.69 0.92 -2.96
CA HIS A 80 -16.32 1.25 -1.59
C HIS A 80 -15.74 2.64 -1.57
N ASN A 81 -16.24 3.51 -0.70
CA ASN A 81 -15.78 4.89 -0.58
C ASN A 81 -15.07 5.18 0.74
N ASP A 82 -15.07 4.22 1.69
CA ASP A 82 -14.35 4.37 2.94
C ASP A 82 -12.91 3.88 2.77
N TRP A 83 -12.12 4.68 2.06
CA TRP A 83 -10.69 4.50 1.87
C TRP A 83 -10.01 5.84 1.67
N HIS A 84 -8.71 5.89 1.93
CA HIS A 84 -7.90 7.07 1.66
C HIS A 84 -6.46 6.67 1.33
N MET A 85 -5.72 7.60 0.72
CA MET A 85 -4.27 7.47 0.60
C MET A 85 -3.61 8.05 1.86
N ASP A 86 -2.76 7.27 2.53
CA ASP A 86 -1.83 7.76 3.55
C ASP A 86 -0.41 7.73 2.98
N GLY A 87 0.07 8.90 2.57
CA GLY A 87 1.26 9.00 1.73
C GLY A 87 1.04 8.26 0.41
N THR A 88 1.82 7.22 0.16
CA THR A 88 1.71 6.36 -1.03
C THR A 88 0.93 5.07 -0.77
N ASP A 89 0.53 4.81 0.48
CA ASP A 89 -0.22 3.61 0.86
C ASP A 89 -1.72 3.85 0.71
N LEU A 90 -2.45 2.86 0.21
CA LEU A 90 -3.90 2.84 0.22
C LEU A 90 -4.40 2.19 1.51
N VAL A 91 -5.28 2.88 2.23
CA VAL A 91 -5.91 2.40 3.48
C VAL A 91 -7.40 2.23 3.26
N ILE A 92 -7.92 1.04 3.56
CA ILE A 92 -9.33 0.65 3.45
C ILE A 92 -9.83 0.25 4.85
N THR A 93 -10.99 0.77 5.25
CA THR A 93 -11.63 0.55 6.56
C THR A 93 -12.92 -0.24 6.49
#